data_AF-A0A934LXV9-F1
#
_entry.id   AF-A0A934LXV9-F1
#
_cell.length_a   1.000
_cell.length_b   1.000
_cell.length_c   1.000
_cell.angle_alpha   90.00
_cell.angle_beta   90.00
_cell.angle_gamma   90.00
#
_symmetry.space_group_name_H-M   'P 1'
#
loop_
_entity.id
_entity.type
_entity.pdbx_description
1 polymer ?
#
loop_
_entity_poly.entity_id
_entity_poly.type
_entity_poly.pdbx_seq_one_letter_code
_entity_poly.pdbx_strand_id
1 'polypeptide(L)'
;MGIFGLALSIAVFFVAGAALGALLGLPLRMRLLTAYPLGVSAVTLQMFFYSLTGIPFGFFAISVPWFAVFVVVSAFKSTARDNETPCKSQGRLGAFEFFLIFVIVIQAVFSAANSVSLPVQGFDAWVIWFMKAKVFFADRTVGHDFFLNTVYSNGNPGTYTYPLTIPLAVAFSWTTMGYADDQAVKFIFVLFYWCMLGSFYCFSREIISRKTALILTAMLATVPRVMEQGGLTGVGYADLPLAVYFLCAAGFGLAYMRSRTRRDYLLAVLFLTFGANVKNEGLTFLLAAFALISGYAVFKDKKIGARGVFYGLLLCAVVVLPWLAFKAALPRLSESLVSDFSAAAVFSNLDRLPFIVKTIVPKLFTANKYHISWALYAVGTLVSYRSLRKNGEYAFVQALLWIQFSFYILVYLVTPLELKSNIDTSFDRLTIQLLPLVYLSIAFGWRAFFNASGAGRDGLAPETER
;
A
#
# COMPACT_ATOMS: atom_id res chain seq x y z
N MET A 1 0.66 -28.10 -11.95
CA MET A 1 -0.13 -27.07 -12.68
C MET A 1 0.74 -25.92 -13.20
N GLY A 2 1.99 -25.74 -12.73
CA GLY A 2 2.97 -24.84 -13.35
C GLY A 2 2.48 -23.40 -13.46
N ILE A 3 2.87 -22.70 -14.53
CA ILE A 3 2.46 -21.31 -14.81
C ILE A 3 0.94 -21.15 -14.82
N PHE A 4 0.19 -22.16 -15.28
CA PHE A 4 -1.28 -22.13 -15.22
C PHE A 4 -1.79 -22.05 -13.77
N GLY A 5 -1.12 -22.71 -12.82
CA GLY A 5 -1.40 -22.60 -11.40
C GLY A 5 -1.23 -21.16 -10.88
N LEU A 6 -0.16 -20.47 -11.26
CA LEU A 6 0.05 -19.06 -10.92
C LEU A 6 -1.07 -18.16 -11.46
N ALA A 7 -1.52 -18.40 -12.70
CA ALA A 7 -2.65 -17.67 -13.26
C ALA A 7 -3.95 -17.91 -12.45
N LEU A 8 -4.16 -19.14 -11.95
CA LEU A 8 -5.29 -19.46 -11.08
C LEU A 8 -5.21 -18.74 -9.72
N SER A 9 -4.05 -18.68 -9.06
CA SER A 9 -3.94 -17.94 -7.79
C SER A 9 -4.22 -16.45 -7.98
N ILE A 10 -3.69 -15.86 -9.06
CA ILE A 10 -3.97 -14.47 -9.44
C ILE A 10 -5.46 -14.26 -9.68
N ALA A 11 -6.11 -15.15 -10.43
CA ALA A 11 -7.55 -15.08 -10.66
C ALA A 11 -8.35 -15.14 -9.35
N VAL A 12 -7.96 -16.00 -8.40
CA VAL A 12 -8.59 -16.09 -7.08
C VAL A 12 -8.41 -14.80 -6.28
N PHE A 13 -7.23 -14.17 -6.30
CA PHE A 13 -7.04 -12.85 -5.71
C PHE A 13 -8.00 -11.83 -6.34
N PHE A 14 -8.04 -11.72 -7.66
CA PHE A 14 -8.97 -10.79 -8.33
C PHE A 14 -10.44 -11.07 -8.01
N VAL A 15 -10.87 -12.33 -7.99
CA VAL A 15 -12.25 -12.74 -7.64
C VAL A 15 -12.59 -12.34 -6.20
N ALA A 16 -11.72 -12.68 -5.24
CA ALA A 16 -11.90 -12.34 -3.83
C ALA A 16 -12.04 -10.83 -3.62
N GLY A 17 -11.13 -10.04 -4.20
CA GLY A 17 -11.17 -8.60 -4.05
C GLY A 17 -12.29 -7.92 -4.85
N ALA A 18 -12.66 -8.46 -6.02
CA ALA A 18 -13.85 -7.98 -6.75
C ALA A 18 -15.13 -8.24 -5.95
N ALA A 19 -15.24 -9.41 -5.30
CA ALA A 19 -16.37 -9.74 -4.44
C ALA A 19 -16.45 -8.78 -3.23
N LEU A 20 -15.33 -8.55 -2.54
CA LEU A 20 -15.25 -7.59 -1.43
C LEU A 20 -15.55 -6.15 -1.88
N GLY A 21 -14.96 -5.72 -3.00
CA GLY A 21 -15.22 -4.40 -3.55
C GLY A 21 -16.69 -4.21 -3.93
N ALA A 22 -17.31 -5.24 -4.53
CA ALA A 22 -18.73 -5.24 -4.82
C ALA A 22 -19.58 -5.19 -3.53
N LEU A 23 -19.25 -5.98 -2.51
CA LEU A 23 -19.90 -5.96 -1.18
C LEU A 23 -19.85 -4.57 -0.53
N LEU A 24 -18.73 -3.88 -0.66
CA LEU A 24 -18.54 -2.53 -0.16
C LEU A 24 -19.15 -1.46 -1.08
N GLY A 25 -19.65 -1.83 -2.26
CA GLY A 25 -20.28 -0.89 -3.19
C GLY A 25 -19.28 0.02 -3.91
N LEU A 26 -18.07 -0.49 -4.17
CA LEU A 26 -17.10 0.19 -5.02
C LEU A 26 -17.62 0.28 -6.47
N PRO A 27 -17.46 1.44 -7.13
CA PRO A 27 -17.74 1.56 -8.55
C PRO A 27 -16.82 0.64 -9.35
N LEU A 28 -17.27 0.16 -10.51
CA LEU A 28 -16.57 -0.88 -11.29
C LEU A 28 -15.09 -0.56 -11.51
N ARG A 29 -14.77 0.70 -11.85
CA ARG A 29 -13.40 1.14 -12.13
C ARG A 29 -12.49 1.00 -10.91
N MET A 30 -12.90 1.54 -9.77
CA MET A 30 -12.12 1.43 -8.53
C MET A 30 -12.06 -0.02 -8.07
N ARG A 31 -13.14 -0.78 -8.26
CA ARG A 31 -13.18 -2.21 -7.98
C ARG A 31 -12.12 -2.97 -8.79
N LEU A 32 -11.96 -2.71 -10.09
CA LEU A 32 -10.93 -3.37 -10.91
C LEU A 32 -9.51 -3.03 -10.44
N LEU A 33 -9.26 -1.75 -10.17
CA LEU A 33 -7.93 -1.27 -9.77
C LEU A 33 -7.49 -1.74 -8.38
N THR A 34 -8.47 -1.99 -7.50
CA THR A 34 -8.23 -2.38 -6.11
C THR A 34 -8.56 -3.84 -5.82
N ALA A 35 -9.14 -4.57 -6.77
CA ALA A 35 -9.49 -5.98 -6.60
C ALA A 35 -8.26 -6.81 -6.23
N TYR A 36 -7.14 -6.58 -6.90
CA TYR A 36 -5.94 -7.36 -6.61
C TYR A 36 -5.42 -7.17 -5.16
N PRO A 37 -5.11 -5.95 -4.66
CA PRO A 37 -4.67 -5.78 -3.28
C PRO A 37 -5.73 -6.24 -2.25
N LEU A 38 -7.02 -5.93 -2.47
CA LEU A 38 -8.09 -6.43 -1.58
C LEU A 38 -8.11 -7.95 -1.51
N GLY A 39 -7.97 -8.59 -2.66
CA GLY A 39 -7.97 -10.03 -2.82
C GLY A 39 -6.80 -10.71 -2.15
N VAL A 40 -5.58 -10.20 -2.36
CA VAL A 40 -4.38 -10.71 -1.72
C VAL A 40 -4.57 -10.71 -0.20
N SER A 41 -4.90 -9.56 0.40
CA SER A 41 -5.07 -9.49 1.86
C SER A 41 -6.19 -10.38 2.39
N ALA A 42 -7.32 -10.46 1.67
CA ALA A 42 -8.45 -11.27 2.09
C ALA A 42 -8.15 -12.78 2.04
N VAL A 43 -7.56 -13.25 0.95
CA VAL A 43 -7.15 -14.64 0.79
C VAL A 43 -6.09 -15.01 1.82
N THR A 44 -5.10 -14.15 2.06
CA THR A 44 -4.04 -14.45 3.03
C THR A 44 -4.55 -14.40 4.47
N LEU A 45 -5.53 -13.54 4.77
CA LEU A 45 -6.19 -13.52 6.07
C LEU A 45 -6.98 -14.81 6.31
N GLN A 46 -7.71 -15.31 5.31
CA GLN A 46 -8.36 -16.62 5.36
C GLN A 46 -7.34 -17.74 5.61
N MET A 47 -6.23 -17.77 4.87
CA MET A 47 -5.18 -18.78 5.06
C MET A 47 -4.60 -18.74 6.47
N PHE A 48 -4.41 -17.54 7.03
CA PHE A 48 -3.96 -17.40 8.41
C PHE A 48 -4.97 -18.02 9.38
N PHE A 49 -6.27 -17.71 9.24
CA PHE A 49 -7.30 -18.34 10.06
C PHE A 49 -7.40 -19.86 9.88
N TYR A 50 -7.20 -20.37 8.66
CA TYR A 50 -7.13 -21.80 8.39
C TYR A 50 -5.98 -22.47 9.13
N SER A 51 -4.83 -21.80 9.22
CA SER A 51 -3.71 -22.30 10.01
C SER A 51 -4.04 -22.38 11.49
N LEU A 52 -4.76 -21.38 12.03
CA LEU A 52 -5.21 -21.39 13.43
C LEU A 52 -6.22 -22.51 13.72
N THR A 53 -6.96 -22.98 12.72
CA THR A 53 -7.94 -24.07 12.85
C THR A 53 -7.45 -25.42 12.32
N GLY A 54 -6.19 -25.52 11.92
CA GLY A 54 -5.59 -26.76 11.40
C GLY A 54 -6.08 -27.18 10.01
N ILE A 55 -6.71 -26.29 9.24
CA ILE A 55 -7.12 -26.55 7.86
C ILE A 55 -5.88 -26.39 6.95
N PRO A 56 -5.44 -27.46 6.25
CA PRO A 56 -4.27 -27.37 5.39
C PRO A 56 -4.56 -26.52 4.14
N PHE A 57 -3.53 -25.84 3.66
CA PHE A 57 -3.55 -25.07 2.43
C PHE A 57 -3.77 -26.01 1.25
N GLY A 58 -4.85 -25.74 0.53
CA GLY A 58 -5.19 -26.42 -0.70
C GLY A 58 -5.93 -25.46 -1.62
N PHE A 59 -5.75 -25.63 -2.92
CA PHE A 59 -6.38 -24.77 -3.92
C PHE A 59 -7.90 -24.67 -3.71
N PHE A 60 -8.59 -25.80 -3.56
CA PHE A 60 -10.05 -25.81 -3.39
C PHE A 60 -10.49 -25.23 -2.05
N ALA A 61 -9.81 -25.58 -0.95
CA ALA A 61 -10.12 -25.07 0.38
C ALA A 61 -10.06 -23.54 0.42
N ILE A 62 -9.07 -22.96 -0.24
CA ILE A 62 -8.88 -21.50 -0.29
C ILE A 62 -9.82 -20.84 -1.30
N SER A 63 -9.95 -21.40 -2.50
CA SER A 63 -10.61 -20.72 -3.63
C SER A 63 -12.13 -20.82 -3.61
N VAL A 64 -12.70 -21.97 -3.25
CA VAL A 64 -14.16 -22.23 -3.31
C VAL A 64 -14.97 -21.20 -2.50
N PRO A 65 -14.58 -20.83 -1.25
CA PRO A 65 -15.28 -19.80 -0.50
C PRO A 65 -15.38 -18.46 -1.24
N TRP A 66 -14.31 -18.01 -1.89
CA TRP A 66 -14.31 -16.73 -2.61
C TRP A 66 -15.14 -16.77 -3.89
N PHE A 67 -15.12 -17.87 -4.63
CA PHE A 67 -16.02 -18.06 -5.77
C PHE A 67 -17.49 -18.05 -5.32
N ALA A 68 -17.82 -18.72 -4.21
CA ALA A 68 -19.17 -18.71 -3.66
C ALA A 68 -19.60 -17.29 -3.26
N VAL A 69 -18.75 -16.55 -2.54
CA VAL A 69 -19.03 -15.14 -2.18
C VAL A 69 -19.19 -14.29 -3.44
N PHE A 70 -18.33 -14.45 -4.44
CA PHE A 70 -18.43 -13.71 -5.70
C PHE A 70 -19.75 -13.98 -6.44
N VAL A 71 -20.18 -15.24 -6.54
CA VAL A 71 -21.45 -15.63 -7.17
C VAL A 71 -22.63 -15.05 -6.41
N VAL A 72 -22.68 -15.21 -5.08
CA VAL A 72 -23.73 -14.65 -4.22
C VAL A 72 -23.81 -13.14 -4.40
N VAL A 73 -22.68 -12.44 -4.30
CA VAL A 73 -22.65 -10.98 -4.41
C VAL A 73 -23.07 -10.51 -5.80
N SER A 74 -22.66 -11.22 -6.85
CA SER A 74 -23.04 -10.89 -8.24
C SER A 74 -24.51 -11.18 -8.53
N ALA A 75 -25.10 -12.19 -7.88
CA ALA A 75 -26.51 -12.53 -8.02
C ALA A 75 -27.43 -11.54 -7.28
N PHE A 76 -27.06 -11.11 -6.07
CA PHE A 76 -27.92 -10.25 -5.23
C PHE A 76 -27.69 -8.75 -5.45
N LYS A 77 -26.50 -8.32 -5.85
CA LYS A 77 -26.28 -6.92 -6.19
C LYS A 77 -26.62 -6.72 -7.66
N SER A 78 -27.88 -6.32 -7.90
CA SER A 78 -28.23 -5.57 -9.11
C SER A 78 -27.16 -4.53 -9.30
N THR A 79 -26.38 -4.67 -10.38
CA THR A 79 -25.26 -3.82 -10.76
C THR A 79 -25.66 -2.38 -10.48
N ALA A 80 -25.18 -1.84 -9.34
CA ALA A 80 -25.55 -0.51 -8.91
C ALA A 80 -25.21 0.40 -10.10
N ARG A 81 -26.24 0.98 -10.72
CA ARG A 81 -26.08 1.78 -11.94
C ARG A 81 -24.96 2.78 -11.67
N ASP A 82 -23.90 2.70 -12.48
CA ASP A 82 -22.67 3.52 -12.48
C ASP A 82 -23.00 5.01 -12.79
N ASN A 83 -23.93 5.63 -12.03
CA ASN A 83 -24.28 7.03 -12.23
C ASN A 83 -23.24 7.98 -11.62
N GLU A 84 -22.28 7.46 -10.87
CA GLU A 84 -21.20 8.23 -10.25
C GLU A 84 -19.84 7.69 -10.70
N THR A 85 -19.46 7.95 -11.95
CA THR A 85 -18.04 7.82 -12.32
C THR A 85 -17.30 9.11 -11.93
N PRO A 86 -16.41 9.11 -10.92
CA PRO A 86 -15.59 10.28 -10.59
C PRO A 86 -14.67 10.69 -11.76
N CYS A 87 -14.30 9.74 -12.62
CA CYS A 87 -13.63 10.02 -13.90
C CYS A 87 -14.67 10.19 -15.02
N LYS A 88 -15.29 11.37 -15.13
CA LYS A 88 -16.09 11.72 -16.31
C LYS A 88 -15.27 11.42 -17.57
N SER A 89 -15.89 10.71 -18.52
CA SER A 89 -15.36 10.50 -19.86
C SER A 89 -15.24 11.87 -20.54
N GLN A 90 -14.11 12.55 -20.35
CA GLN A 90 -13.76 13.72 -21.14
C GLN A 90 -13.43 13.26 -22.57
N GLY A 91 -13.57 14.16 -23.54
CA GLY A 91 -13.48 13.88 -24.98
C GLY A 91 -12.21 13.16 -25.45
N ARG A 92 -12.08 12.99 -26.76
CA ARG A 92 -11.00 12.20 -27.41
C ARG A 92 -9.62 12.50 -26.79
N LEU A 93 -8.80 11.45 -26.62
CA LEU A 93 -7.44 11.56 -26.11
C LEU A 93 -6.59 12.37 -27.10
N GLY A 94 -5.87 13.38 -26.61
CA GLY A 94 -4.88 14.09 -27.43
C GLY A 94 -3.62 13.24 -27.67
N ALA A 95 -2.85 13.55 -28.71
CA ALA A 95 -1.61 12.82 -29.03
C ALA A 95 -0.61 12.78 -27.85
N PHE A 96 -0.50 13.87 -27.09
CA PHE A 96 0.35 13.92 -25.90
C PHE A 96 -0.17 13.01 -24.77
N GLU A 97 -1.49 12.91 -24.57
CA GLU A 97 -2.06 11.99 -23.58
C GLU A 97 -1.83 10.53 -24.00
N PHE A 98 -1.94 10.22 -25.30
CA PHE A 98 -1.60 8.91 -25.84
C PHE A 98 -0.13 8.55 -25.60
N PHE A 99 0.79 9.49 -25.82
CA PHE A 99 2.21 9.31 -25.50
C PHE A 99 2.43 9.01 -24.01
N LEU A 100 1.77 9.73 -23.10
CA LEU A 100 1.89 9.45 -21.66
C LEU A 100 1.35 8.07 -21.28
N ILE A 101 0.21 7.67 -21.86
CA ILE A 101 -0.34 6.31 -21.67
C ILE A 101 0.65 5.27 -22.20
N PHE A 102 1.25 5.50 -23.36
CA PHE A 102 2.28 4.63 -23.92
C PHE A 102 3.48 4.50 -22.97
N VAL A 103 3.97 5.60 -22.37
CA VAL A 103 5.04 5.56 -21.35
C VAL A 103 4.62 4.74 -20.13
N ILE A 104 3.39 4.89 -19.65
CA ILE A 104 2.89 4.10 -18.50
C ILE A 104 2.83 2.61 -18.86
N VAL A 105 2.29 2.28 -20.03
CA VAL A 105 2.14 0.90 -20.49
C VAL A 105 3.49 0.24 -20.73
N ILE A 106 4.45 0.94 -21.36
CA ILE A 106 5.78 0.35 -21.60
C ILE A 106 6.51 0.11 -20.29
N GLN A 107 6.37 0.97 -19.28
CA GLN A 107 6.93 0.72 -17.95
C GLN A 107 6.26 -0.46 -17.25
N ALA A 108 4.95 -0.62 -17.37
CA ALA A 108 4.21 -1.76 -16.84
C ALA A 108 4.62 -3.09 -17.51
N VAL A 109 4.81 -3.09 -18.83
CA VAL A 109 5.28 -4.27 -19.58
C VAL A 109 6.75 -4.56 -19.26
N PHE A 110 7.59 -3.52 -19.21
CA PHE A 110 9.00 -3.65 -18.84
C PHE A 110 9.15 -4.22 -17.43
N SER A 111 8.32 -3.79 -16.47
CA SER A 111 8.37 -4.29 -15.11
C SER A 111 8.00 -5.78 -15.04
N ALA A 112 6.97 -6.20 -15.78
CA ALA A 112 6.60 -7.60 -15.92
C ALA A 112 7.72 -8.44 -16.53
N ALA A 113 8.25 -8.02 -17.69
CA ALA A 113 9.29 -8.75 -18.41
C ALA A 113 10.55 -8.95 -17.57
N ASN A 114 11.03 -7.90 -16.89
CA ASN A 114 12.23 -8.02 -16.05
C ASN A 114 11.98 -8.82 -14.78
N SER A 115 10.79 -8.68 -14.17
CA SER A 115 10.48 -9.41 -12.93
C SER A 115 10.59 -10.92 -13.09
N VAL A 116 10.17 -11.44 -14.25
CA VAL A 116 10.22 -12.87 -14.57
C VAL A 116 11.54 -13.29 -15.20
N SER A 117 12.43 -12.36 -15.55
CA SER A 117 13.71 -12.67 -16.21
C SER A 117 14.89 -12.69 -15.24
N LEU A 118 14.84 -11.86 -14.19
CA LEU A 118 15.89 -11.79 -13.18
C LEU A 118 15.63 -12.80 -12.06
N PRO A 119 16.64 -13.26 -11.30
CA PRO A 119 16.42 -13.99 -10.06
C PRO A 119 15.89 -13.07 -8.95
N VAL A 120 15.50 -13.62 -7.79
CA VAL A 120 15.28 -12.82 -6.57
C VAL A 120 16.64 -12.36 -6.07
N GLN A 121 16.86 -11.04 -5.98
CA GLN A 121 18.13 -10.46 -5.55
C GLN A 121 18.05 -9.74 -4.20
N GLY A 122 16.85 -9.29 -3.80
CA GLY A 122 16.66 -8.57 -2.56
C GLY A 122 16.88 -9.44 -1.33
N PHE A 123 17.76 -9.01 -0.42
CA PHE A 123 18.06 -9.78 0.80
C PHE A 123 16.82 -10.00 1.66
N ASP A 124 16.04 -8.96 2.01
CA ASP A 124 14.81 -9.17 2.79
C ASP A 124 13.73 -9.91 1.99
N ALA A 125 13.74 -9.78 0.65
CA ALA A 125 12.86 -10.58 -0.20
C ALA A 125 13.08 -12.08 0.04
N TRP A 126 14.35 -12.49 0.06
CA TRP A 126 14.72 -13.86 0.34
C TRP A 126 14.47 -14.24 1.82
N VAL A 127 15.06 -13.50 2.77
CA VAL A 127 15.08 -13.86 4.20
C VAL A 127 13.71 -13.72 4.87
N ILE A 128 13.02 -12.60 4.65
CA ILE A 128 11.80 -12.27 5.41
C ILE A 128 10.56 -12.87 4.73
N TRP A 129 10.50 -12.82 3.39
CA TRP A 129 9.28 -13.10 2.65
C TRP A 129 9.27 -14.50 2.03
N PHE A 130 10.25 -14.81 1.19
CA PHE A 130 10.26 -16.05 0.40
C PHE A 130 10.64 -17.27 1.24
N MET A 131 11.55 -17.14 2.21
CA MET A 131 11.88 -18.26 3.12
C MET A 131 10.65 -18.73 3.92
N LYS A 132 9.90 -17.79 4.51
CA LYS A 132 8.63 -18.09 5.21
C LYS A 132 7.63 -18.77 4.28
N ALA A 133 7.48 -18.24 3.06
CA ALA A 133 6.58 -18.81 2.08
C ALA A 133 6.95 -20.26 1.74
N LYS A 134 8.24 -20.62 1.71
CA LYS A 134 8.69 -21.98 1.36
C LYS A 134 8.31 -22.96 2.45
N VAL A 135 8.51 -22.56 3.70
CA VAL A 135 8.07 -23.33 4.87
C VAL A 135 6.56 -23.49 4.87
N PHE A 136 5.80 -22.40 4.72
CA PHE A 136 4.34 -22.45 4.70
C PHE A 136 3.76 -23.26 3.54
N PHE A 137 4.43 -23.26 2.39
CA PHE A 137 4.08 -24.10 1.25
C PHE A 137 4.35 -25.58 1.53
N ALA A 138 5.50 -25.91 2.12
CA ALA A 138 5.86 -27.28 2.48
C ALA A 138 4.95 -27.84 3.59
N ASP A 139 4.73 -27.08 4.65
CA ASP A 139 3.93 -27.47 5.82
C ASP A 139 2.42 -27.36 5.56
N ARG A 140 2.04 -26.68 4.47
CA ARG A 140 0.66 -26.34 4.12
C ARG A 140 -0.10 -25.60 5.22
N THR A 141 0.59 -24.98 6.17
CA THR A 141 0.01 -24.21 7.27
C THR A 141 1.03 -23.18 7.76
N VAL A 142 0.60 -22.22 8.59
CA VAL A 142 1.51 -21.41 9.42
C VAL A 142 1.82 -22.19 10.70
N GLY A 143 2.85 -23.04 10.64
CA GLY A 143 3.31 -23.83 11.79
C GLY A 143 3.94 -22.97 12.89
N HIS A 144 3.59 -23.23 14.14
CA HIS A 144 4.20 -22.55 15.30
C HIS A 144 5.70 -22.85 15.41
N ASP A 145 6.11 -24.09 15.10
CA ASP A 145 7.50 -24.56 15.22
C ASP A 145 8.48 -23.80 14.32
N PHE A 146 8.01 -23.27 13.18
CA PHE A 146 8.83 -22.40 12.33
C PHE A 146 9.38 -21.20 13.10
N PHE A 147 8.55 -20.58 13.94
CA PHE A 147 8.91 -19.39 14.70
C PHE A 147 9.78 -19.70 15.93
N LEU A 148 9.82 -20.95 16.37
CA LEU A 148 10.67 -21.42 17.46
C LEU A 148 12.08 -21.79 16.99
N ASN A 149 12.23 -22.08 15.70
CA ASN A 149 13.49 -22.56 15.16
C ASN A 149 14.45 -21.40 14.89
N THR A 150 15.58 -21.37 15.59
CA THR A 150 16.60 -20.32 15.43
C THR A 150 17.35 -20.40 14.11
N VAL A 151 17.35 -21.56 13.43
CA VAL A 151 18.05 -21.76 12.15
C VAL A 151 17.43 -20.88 11.06
N TYR A 152 16.10 -20.79 10.97
CA TYR A 152 15.45 -19.98 9.94
C TYR A 152 15.57 -18.46 10.21
N SER A 153 16.13 -18.06 11.35
CA SER A 153 16.16 -16.66 11.79
C SER A 153 17.33 -15.93 11.20
N ASN A 154 18.30 -16.69 10.66
CA ASN A 154 19.57 -16.20 10.15
C ASN A 154 20.27 -15.26 11.15
N GLY A 155 20.12 -15.53 12.45
CA GLY A 155 20.66 -14.69 13.52
C GLY A 155 19.97 -13.35 13.72
N ASN A 156 18.85 -13.09 13.02
CA ASN A 156 18.01 -11.91 13.20
C ASN A 156 16.56 -12.33 13.54
N PRO A 157 16.28 -12.59 14.82
CA PRO A 157 14.97 -13.09 15.25
C PRO A 157 13.81 -12.10 14.98
N GLY A 158 14.12 -10.80 14.85
CA GLY A 158 13.14 -9.77 14.54
C GLY A 158 12.45 -9.97 13.18
N THR A 159 13.12 -10.63 12.22
CA THR A 159 12.60 -10.92 10.87
C THR A 159 11.34 -11.79 10.89
N TYR A 160 11.16 -12.62 11.90
CA TYR A 160 9.98 -13.47 12.05
C TYR A 160 8.71 -12.73 12.42
N THR A 161 8.88 -11.59 13.07
CA THR A 161 7.77 -10.84 13.66
C THR A 161 7.02 -9.95 12.68
N TYR A 162 7.45 -9.95 11.40
CA TYR A 162 6.77 -9.28 10.31
C TYR A 162 5.46 -9.99 9.94
N PRO A 163 4.41 -9.22 9.59
CA PRO A 163 3.12 -9.76 9.15
C PRO A 163 3.20 -10.74 7.97
N LEU A 164 2.17 -11.59 7.84
CA LEU A 164 2.20 -12.76 6.96
C LEU A 164 1.53 -12.59 5.59
N THR A 165 1.00 -11.41 5.24
CA THR A 165 0.31 -11.22 3.94
C THR A 165 1.20 -11.61 2.76
N ILE A 166 2.42 -11.09 2.69
CA ILE A 166 3.31 -11.37 1.55
C ILE A 166 3.77 -12.84 1.53
N PRO A 167 4.26 -13.45 2.64
CA PRO A 167 4.60 -14.86 2.66
C PRO A 167 3.45 -15.79 2.26
N LEU A 168 2.24 -15.52 2.75
CA LEU A 168 1.07 -16.35 2.43
C LEU A 168 0.61 -16.18 0.98
N ALA A 169 0.75 -14.99 0.40
CA ALA A 169 0.42 -14.77 -1.02
C ALA A 169 1.36 -15.57 -1.94
N VAL A 170 2.66 -15.59 -1.60
CA VAL A 170 3.67 -16.41 -2.29
C VAL A 170 3.39 -17.90 -2.08
N ALA A 171 3.13 -18.33 -0.84
CA ALA A 171 2.82 -19.72 -0.52
C ALA A 171 1.56 -20.23 -1.22
N PHE A 172 0.51 -19.41 -1.32
CA PHE A 172 -0.70 -19.76 -2.08
C PHE A 172 -0.39 -19.95 -3.56
N SER A 173 0.39 -19.04 -4.14
CA SER A 173 0.79 -19.14 -5.54
C SER A 173 1.57 -20.43 -5.79
N TRP A 174 2.54 -20.79 -4.94
CA TRP A 174 3.21 -22.09 -5.04
C TRP A 174 2.30 -23.29 -4.79
N THR A 175 1.35 -23.18 -3.86
CA THR A 175 0.31 -24.21 -3.63
C THR A 175 -0.48 -24.50 -4.91
N THR A 176 -0.84 -23.46 -5.66
CA THR A 176 -1.54 -23.61 -6.94
C THR A 176 -0.64 -24.09 -8.08
N MET A 177 0.64 -23.70 -8.10
CA MET A 177 1.60 -24.17 -9.10
C MET A 177 1.94 -25.66 -8.91
N GLY A 178 2.02 -26.09 -7.65
CA GLY A 178 2.44 -27.42 -7.21
C GLY A 178 3.93 -27.53 -6.89
N TYR A 179 4.70 -26.45 -7.03
CA TYR A 179 6.12 -26.38 -6.68
C TYR A 179 6.52 -24.93 -6.37
N ALA A 180 7.66 -24.75 -5.68
CA ALA A 180 8.22 -23.45 -5.40
C ALA A 180 9.05 -22.95 -6.59
N ASP A 181 8.59 -21.85 -7.20
CA ASP A 181 9.26 -21.12 -8.27
C ASP A 181 9.44 -19.67 -7.85
N ASP A 182 10.65 -19.32 -7.41
CA ASP A 182 10.95 -17.97 -6.92
C ASP A 182 10.88 -16.92 -8.03
N GLN A 183 11.06 -17.31 -9.29
CA GLN A 183 11.13 -16.38 -10.43
C GLN A 183 9.74 -16.08 -10.99
N ALA A 184 8.92 -17.11 -11.21
CA ALA A 184 7.56 -16.93 -11.72
C ALA A 184 6.66 -16.20 -10.71
N VAL A 185 6.77 -16.54 -9.42
CA VAL A 185 5.89 -15.96 -8.38
C VAL A 185 6.09 -14.46 -8.21
N LYS A 186 7.23 -13.90 -8.61
CA LYS A 186 7.48 -12.45 -8.57
C LYS A 186 6.45 -11.63 -9.36
N PHE A 187 5.77 -12.23 -10.33
CA PHE A 187 4.71 -11.57 -11.07
C PHE A 187 3.57 -11.04 -10.15
N ILE A 188 3.35 -11.67 -8.98
CA ILE A 188 2.36 -11.18 -8.01
C ILE A 188 2.71 -9.78 -7.46
N PHE A 189 3.99 -9.41 -7.44
CA PHE A 189 4.45 -8.08 -6.98
C PHE A 189 4.30 -7.02 -8.09
N VAL A 190 4.45 -7.43 -9.36
CA VAL A 190 4.22 -6.55 -10.52
C VAL A 190 2.77 -6.07 -10.56
N LEU A 191 1.83 -6.92 -10.19
CA LEU A 191 0.43 -6.54 -10.11
C LEU A 191 0.17 -5.43 -9.08
N PHE A 192 0.93 -5.39 -7.97
CA PHE A 192 0.88 -4.24 -7.05
C PHE A 192 1.39 -2.96 -7.71
N TYR A 193 2.47 -3.03 -8.49
CA TYR A 193 2.95 -1.86 -9.27
C TYR A 193 1.85 -1.34 -10.20
N TRP A 194 1.19 -2.22 -10.96
CA TRP A 194 0.11 -1.83 -11.88
C TRP A 194 -1.09 -1.23 -11.14
N CYS A 195 -1.52 -1.85 -10.03
CA CYS A 195 -2.58 -1.34 -9.17
C CYS A 195 -2.23 0.02 -8.57
N MET A 196 -0.96 0.26 -8.21
CA MET A 196 -0.49 1.55 -7.72
C MET A 196 -0.67 2.64 -8.77
N LEU A 197 -0.22 2.40 -10.01
CA LEU A 197 -0.30 3.39 -11.08
C LEU A 197 -1.75 3.69 -11.45
N GLY A 198 -2.58 2.66 -11.61
CA GLY A 198 -3.99 2.84 -11.94
C GLY A 198 -4.76 3.55 -10.83
N SER A 199 -4.57 3.14 -9.57
CA SER A 199 -5.22 3.78 -8.42
C SER A 199 -4.75 5.22 -8.25
N PHE A 200 -3.45 5.49 -8.42
CA PHE A 200 -2.88 6.83 -8.33
C PHE A 200 -3.47 7.76 -9.38
N TYR A 201 -3.56 7.30 -10.63
CA TYR A 201 -4.22 8.04 -11.70
C TYR A 201 -5.66 8.37 -11.32
N CYS A 202 -6.46 7.38 -10.87
CA CYS A 202 -7.85 7.58 -10.50
C CYS A 202 -8.03 8.58 -9.35
N PHE A 203 -7.28 8.46 -8.25
CA PHE A 203 -7.36 9.41 -7.15
C PHE A 203 -6.87 10.81 -7.53
N SER A 204 -5.82 10.90 -8.36
CA SER A 204 -5.31 12.19 -8.84
C SER A 204 -6.30 12.89 -9.77
N ARG A 205 -7.07 12.14 -10.55
CA ARG A 205 -8.10 12.71 -11.44
C ARG A 205 -9.23 13.45 -10.70
N GLU A 206 -9.43 13.13 -9.43
CA GLU A 206 -10.37 13.87 -8.57
C GLU A 206 -9.80 15.20 -8.07
N ILE A 207 -8.49 15.42 -8.22
CA ILE A 207 -7.79 16.62 -7.74
C ILE A 207 -7.42 17.53 -8.92
N ILE A 208 -6.94 16.95 -10.02
CA ILE A 208 -6.33 17.66 -11.17
C ILE A 208 -6.86 17.15 -12.52
N SER A 209 -6.57 17.91 -13.57
CA SER A 209 -6.97 17.59 -14.96
C SER A 209 -6.46 16.22 -15.44
N ARG A 210 -7.07 15.68 -16.52
CA ARG A 210 -6.71 14.38 -17.09
C ARG A 210 -5.26 14.33 -17.52
N LYS A 211 -4.85 15.33 -18.29
CA LYS A 211 -3.48 15.48 -18.78
C LYS A 211 -2.49 15.54 -17.61
N THR A 212 -2.74 16.36 -16.59
CA THR A 212 -1.83 16.48 -15.44
C THR A 212 -1.75 15.18 -14.63
N ALA A 213 -2.87 14.49 -14.42
CA ALA A 213 -2.88 13.19 -13.75
C ALA A 213 -2.07 12.14 -14.53
N LEU A 214 -2.17 12.11 -15.86
CA LEU A 214 -1.33 11.25 -16.71
C LEU A 214 0.16 11.61 -16.60
N ILE A 215 0.51 12.90 -16.60
CA ILE A 215 1.91 13.34 -16.41
C ILE A 215 2.45 12.81 -15.09
N LEU A 216 1.75 13.06 -13.98
CA LEU A 216 2.20 12.62 -12.66
C LEU A 216 2.26 11.09 -12.55
N THR A 217 1.34 10.37 -13.20
CA THR A 217 1.35 8.89 -13.22
C THR A 217 2.54 8.36 -14.02
N ALA A 218 2.83 8.94 -15.18
CA ALA A 218 3.99 8.59 -15.99
C ALA A 218 5.32 8.91 -15.28
N MET A 219 5.36 10.02 -14.53
CA MET A 219 6.49 10.35 -13.68
C MET A 219 6.67 9.33 -12.55
N LEU A 220 5.59 8.99 -11.82
CA LEU A 220 5.64 7.98 -10.77
C LEU A 220 6.08 6.61 -11.32
N ALA A 221 5.57 6.23 -12.50
CA ALA A 221 5.93 4.98 -13.18
C ALA A 221 7.42 4.89 -13.51
N THR A 222 8.06 6.02 -13.82
CA THR A 222 9.47 6.07 -14.23
C THR A 222 10.43 6.34 -13.06
N VAL A 223 9.95 6.54 -11.82
CA VAL A 223 10.85 6.73 -10.66
C VAL A 223 11.74 5.49 -10.48
N PRO A 224 13.08 5.62 -10.47
CA PRO A 224 13.99 4.47 -10.48
C PRO A 224 13.77 3.54 -9.28
N ARG A 225 13.60 4.09 -8.07
CA ARG A 225 13.32 3.28 -6.87
C ARG A 225 11.96 2.58 -6.89
N VAL A 226 10.96 3.16 -7.54
CA VAL A 226 9.67 2.48 -7.74
C VAL A 226 9.84 1.33 -8.74
N MET A 227 10.51 1.58 -9.87
CA MET A 227 10.77 0.56 -10.89
C MET A 227 11.65 -0.58 -10.36
N GLU A 228 12.60 -0.26 -9.48
CA GLU A 228 13.47 -1.24 -8.85
C GLU A 228 12.67 -2.34 -8.15
N GLN A 229 11.64 -1.95 -7.39
CA GLN A 229 10.74 -2.89 -6.72
C GLN A 229 9.60 -3.41 -7.61
N GLY A 230 9.21 -2.65 -8.64
CA GLY A 230 8.16 -3.04 -9.57
C GLY A 230 8.60 -4.07 -10.60
N GLY A 231 9.88 -4.14 -10.95
CA GLY A 231 10.36 -5.02 -12.02
C GLY A 231 11.82 -5.44 -12.03
N LEU A 232 12.70 -4.84 -11.21
CA LEU A 232 14.14 -5.13 -11.25
C LEU A 232 14.62 -5.91 -10.01
N THR A 233 15.70 -5.45 -9.39
CA THR A 233 16.41 -6.14 -8.30
C THR A 233 15.64 -6.16 -6.98
N GLY A 234 14.66 -5.27 -6.82
CA GLY A 234 13.83 -5.15 -5.62
C GLY A 234 12.49 -5.90 -5.67
N VAL A 235 12.22 -6.65 -6.73
CA VAL A 235 10.96 -7.41 -6.81
C VAL A 235 10.95 -8.50 -5.74
N GLY A 236 9.87 -8.56 -4.97
CA GLY A 236 9.73 -9.46 -3.81
C GLY A 236 9.74 -8.75 -2.47
N TYR A 237 10.13 -7.47 -2.40
CA TYR A 237 9.98 -6.66 -1.19
C TYR A 237 8.50 -6.32 -0.91
N ALA A 238 8.15 -6.20 0.37
CA ALA A 238 6.80 -5.81 0.82
C ALA A 238 6.52 -4.30 0.75
N ASP A 239 7.54 -3.48 0.50
CA ASP A 239 7.46 -2.01 0.51
C ASP A 239 6.55 -1.46 -0.59
N LEU A 240 6.67 -1.95 -1.82
CA LEU A 240 5.77 -1.56 -2.92
C LEU A 240 4.32 -2.00 -2.67
N PRO A 241 4.02 -3.26 -2.29
CA PRO A 241 2.69 -3.64 -1.83
C PRO A 241 2.14 -2.68 -0.77
N LEU A 242 2.93 -2.36 0.25
CA LEU A 242 2.53 -1.44 1.32
C LEU A 242 2.22 -0.03 0.79
N ALA A 243 3.00 0.48 -0.17
CA ALA A 243 2.75 1.76 -0.83
C ALA A 243 1.35 1.81 -1.49
N VAL A 244 0.89 0.68 -2.06
CA VAL A 244 -0.46 0.58 -2.64
C VAL A 244 -1.54 0.70 -1.56
N TYR A 245 -1.36 0.05 -0.40
CA TYR A 245 -2.29 0.18 0.72
C TYR A 245 -2.30 1.60 1.28
N PHE A 246 -1.14 2.26 1.39
CA PHE A 246 -1.07 3.67 1.82
C PHE A 246 -1.81 4.59 0.86
N LEU A 247 -1.57 4.41 -0.45
CA LEU A 247 -2.24 5.17 -1.49
C LEU A 247 -3.77 4.98 -1.46
N CYS A 248 -4.24 3.73 -1.38
CA CYS A 248 -5.67 3.44 -1.36
C CYS A 248 -6.33 3.94 -0.09
N ALA A 249 -5.70 3.77 1.07
CA ALA A 249 -6.19 4.31 2.34
C ALA A 249 -6.29 5.84 2.32
N ALA A 250 -5.26 6.53 1.83
CA ALA A 250 -5.28 7.99 1.68
C ALA A 250 -6.33 8.44 0.65
N GLY A 251 -6.42 7.77 -0.49
CA GLY A 251 -7.38 8.08 -1.55
C GLY A 251 -8.84 7.91 -1.11
N PHE A 252 -9.18 6.79 -0.45
CA PHE A 252 -10.52 6.61 0.12
C PHE A 252 -10.77 7.51 1.33
N GLY A 253 -9.74 7.85 2.12
CA GLY A 253 -9.83 8.85 3.19
C GLY A 253 -10.20 10.23 2.65
N LEU A 254 -9.57 10.65 1.54
CA LEU A 254 -9.92 11.87 0.82
C LEU A 254 -11.35 11.81 0.25
N ALA A 255 -11.72 10.70 -0.39
CA ALA A 255 -13.07 10.50 -0.89
C ALA A 255 -14.10 10.62 0.24
N TYR A 256 -13.82 10.04 1.41
CA TYR A 256 -14.66 10.18 2.60
C TYR A 256 -14.77 11.62 3.09
N MET A 257 -13.68 12.38 3.15
CA MET A 257 -13.74 13.79 3.56
C MET A 257 -14.62 14.64 2.64
N ARG A 258 -14.75 14.26 1.36
CA ARG A 258 -15.62 14.90 0.37
C ARG A 258 -17.07 14.42 0.47
N SER A 259 -17.27 13.10 0.37
CA SER A 259 -18.57 12.47 0.20
C SER A 259 -19.30 12.26 1.53
N ARG A 260 -18.56 12.16 2.64
CA ARG A 260 -19.05 11.79 3.97
C ARG A 260 -19.84 10.48 3.97
N THR A 261 -19.50 9.57 3.06
CA THR A 261 -20.17 8.27 2.97
C THR A 261 -19.49 7.24 3.86
N ARG A 262 -20.30 6.40 4.50
CA ARG A 262 -19.79 5.28 5.31
C ARG A 262 -18.94 4.31 4.50
N ARG A 263 -19.26 4.14 3.21
CA ARG A 263 -18.51 3.30 2.29
C ARG A 263 -17.05 3.74 2.23
N ASP A 264 -16.80 5.01 1.91
CA ASP A 264 -15.44 5.50 1.68
C ASP A 264 -14.63 5.49 2.99
N TYR A 265 -15.28 5.78 4.13
CA TYR A 265 -14.67 5.61 5.45
C TYR A 265 -14.25 4.16 5.71
N LEU A 266 -15.15 3.20 5.53
CA LEU A 266 -14.86 1.78 5.78
C LEU A 266 -13.80 1.23 4.82
N LEU A 267 -13.79 1.67 3.56
CA LEU A 267 -12.74 1.32 2.61
C LEU A 267 -11.39 1.87 3.04
N ALA A 268 -11.32 3.14 3.46
CA ALA A 268 -10.09 3.72 3.97
C ALA A 268 -9.54 2.90 5.14
N VAL A 269 -10.39 2.59 6.14
CA VAL A 269 -10.01 1.75 7.29
C VAL A 269 -9.59 0.34 6.84
N LEU A 270 -10.30 -0.28 5.90
CA LEU A 270 -9.95 -1.61 5.40
C LEU A 270 -8.56 -1.65 4.76
N PHE A 271 -8.22 -0.66 3.93
CA PHE A 271 -6.87 -0.58 3.35
C PHE A 271 -5.80 -0.31 4.41
N LEU A 272 -6.11 0.46 5.46
CA LEU A 272 -5.17 0.67 6.57
C LEU A 272 -4.90 -0.64 7.33
N THR A 273 -5.95 -1.42 7.63
CA THR A 273 -5.81 -2.66 8.40
C THR A 273 -5.15 -3.77 7.58
N PHE A 274 -5.41 -3.82 6.27
CA PHE A 274 -4.68 -4.67 5.35
C PHE A 274 -3.22 -4.25 5.21
N GLY A 275 -2.94 -2.94 5.08
CA GLY A 275 -1.56 -2.41 5.08
C GLY A 275 -0.78 -2.78 6.35
N ALA A 276 -1.41 -2.70 7.52
CA ALA A 276 -0.82 -3.13 8.80
C ALA A 276 -0.46 -4.62 8.84
N ASN A 277 -1.10 -5.44 8.02
CA ASN A 277 -0.78 -6.87 7.87
C ASN A 277 0.20 -7.17 6.72
N VAL A 278 0.78 -6.16 6.08
CA VAL A 278 1.82 -6.34 5.04
C VAL A 278 3.21 -6.17 5.63
N LYS A 279 3.42 -5.11 6.43
CA LYS A 279 4.70 -4.75 7.04
C LYS A 279 4.47 -4.01 8.37
N ASN A 280 5.48 -3.96 9.24
CA ASN A 280 5.38 -3.29 10.54
C ASN A 280 5.10 -1.78 10.40
N GLU A 281 5.66 -1.13 9.38
CA GLU A 281 5.42 0.27 9.03
C GLU A 281 3.96 0.54 8.65
N GLY A 282 3.22 -0.49 8.25
CA GLY A 282 1.79 -0.40 8.04
C GLY A 282 1.00 -0.15 9.32
N LEU A 283 1.49 -0.61 10.47
CA LEU A 283 0.85 -0.37 11.77
C LEU A 283 0.98 1.09 12.18
N THR A 284 2.15 1.72 12.00
CA THR A 284 2.33 3.15 12.31
C THR A 284 1.45 4.01 11.41
N PHE A 285 1.33 3.64 10.13
CA PHE A 285 0.46 4.35 9.19
C PHE A 285 -1.03 4.13 9.52
N LEU A 286 -1.44 2.92 9.91
CA LEU A 286 -2.78 2.64 10.43
C LEU A 286 -3.10 3.56 11.60
N LEU A 287 -2.23 3.65 12.61
CA LEU A 287 -2.46 4.51 13.78
C LEU A 287 -2.61 5.98 13.38
N ALA A 288 -1.69 6.49 12.57
CA ALA A 288 -1.71 7.89 12.13
C ALA A 288 -2.96 8.21 11.30
N ALA A 289 -3.23 7.42 10.26
CA ALA A 289 -4.34 7.67 9.35
C ALA A 289 -5.70 7.41 9.98
N PHE A 290 -5.82 6.34 10.78
CA PHE A 290 -7.06 6.05 11.50
C PHE A 290 -7.40 7.18 12.47
N ALA A 291 -6.41 7.71 13.21
CA ALA A 291 -6.62 8.84 14.11
C ALA A 291 -7.11 10.08 13.36
N LEU A 292 -6.49 10.42 12.23
CA LEU A 292 -6.90 11.59 11.43
C LEU A 292 -8.30 11.44 10.82
N ILE A 293 -8.59 10.31 10.15
CA ILE A 293 -9.87 10.06 9.49
C ILE A 293 -11.00 9.91 10.52
N SER A 294 -10.77 9.18 11.60
CA SER A 294 -11.75 8.99 12.68
C SER A 294 -11.94 10.26 13.51
N GLY A 295 -10.89 11.04 13.72
CA GLY A 295 -11.00 12.38 14.31
C GLY A 295 -11.87 13.29 13.44
N TYR A 296 -11.65 13.31 12.13
CA TYR A 296 -12.54 14.01 11.20
C TYR A 296 -13.98 13.51 11.31
N ALA A 297 -14.20 12.19 11.34
CA ALA A 297 -15.52 11.60 11.51
C ALA A 297 -16.23 12.08 12.79
N VAL A 298 -15.55 12.06 13.94
CA VAL A 298 -16.13 12.47 15.23
C VAL A 298 -16.41 13.97 15.28
N PHE A 299 -15.46 14.80 14.83
CA PHE A 299 -15.52 16.25 15.03
C PHE A 299 -16.19 17.02 13.89
N LYS A 300 -16.21 16.48 12.66
CA LYS A 300 -16.70 17.17 11.47
C LYS A 300 -17.85 16.46 10.76
N ASP A 301 -18.02 15.15 10.96
CA ASP A 301 -19.08 14.38 10.31
C ASP A 301 -19.95 13.60 11.32
N LYS A 302 -20.93 14.28 11.90
CA LYS A 302 -21.86 13.70 12.88
C LYS A 302 -22.65 12.49 12.34
N LYS A 303 -22.75 12.28 11.01
CA LYS A 303 -23.47 11.13 10.44
C LYS A 303 -22.73 9.82 10.68
N ILE A 304 -21.42 9.82 10.48
CA ILE A 304 -20.55 8.69 10.82
C ILE A 304 -20.29 8.71 12.33
N GLY A 305 -19.77 9.83 12.84
CA GLY A 305 -19.56 10.08 14.26
C GLY A 305 -18.83 8.94 14.98
N ALA A 306 -19.08 8.81 16.29
CA ALA A 306 -18.47 7.76 17.12
C ALA A 306 -18.89 6.34 16.71
N ARG A 307 -20.10 6.16 16.18
CA ARG A 307 -20.60 4.85 15.76
C ARG A 307 -19.80 4.30 14.57
N GLY A 308 -19.48 5.15 13.60
CA GLY A 308 -18.61 4.78 12.49
C GLY A 308 -17.21 4.42 12.95
N VAL A 309 -16.64 5.21 13.88
CA VAL A 309 -15.35 4.91 14.50
C VAL A 309 -15.34 3.57 15.21
N PHE A 310 -16.41 3.23 15.95
CA PHE A 310 -16.55 1.92 16.57
C PHE A 310 -16.50 0.78 15.54
N TYR A 311 -17.20 0.91 14.40
CA TYR A 311 -17.11 -0.09 13.33
C TYR A 311 -15.72 -0.14 12.69
N GLY A 312 -15.04 1.00 12.58
CA GLY A 312 -13.65 1.06 12.13
C GLY A 312 -12.72 0.30 13.08
N LEU A 313 -12.86 0.51 14.40
CA LEU A 313 -12.11 -0.22 15.42
C LEU A 313 -12.39 -1.73 15.40
N LEU A 314 -13.65 -2.13 15.21
CA LEU A 314 -14.00 -3.55 15.07
C LEU A 314 -13.32 -4.16 13.83
N LEU A 315 -13.25 -3.43 12.73
CA LEU A 315 -12.55 -3.88 11.53
C LEU A 315 -11.03 -4.00 11.78
N CYS A 316 -10.42 -3.03 12.46
CA CYS A 316 -9.03 -3.13 12.91
C CYS A 316 -8.81 -4.34 13.80
N ALA A 317 -9.73 -4.59 14.74
CA ALA A 317 -9.66 -5.70 15.66
C ALA A 317 -9.67 -7.04 14.91
N VAL A 318 -10.65 -7.26 14.04
CA VAL A 318 -10.82 -8.52 13.29
C VAL A 318 -9.63 -8.80 12.36
N VAL A 319 -9.05 -7.77 11.76
CA VAL A 319 -8.01 -7.94 10.73
C VAL A 319 -6.60 -7.96 11.32
N VAL A 320 -6.31 -7.12 12.33
CA VAL A 320 -4.95 -6.92 12.85
C VAL A 320 -4.68 -7.73 14.12
N LEU A 321 -5.66 -7.83 15.04
CA LEU A 321 -5.43 -8.50 16.32
C LEU A 321 -5.09 -9.98 16.20
N PRO A 322 -5.64 -10.79 15.26
CA PRO A 322 -5.27 -12.20 15.17
C PRO A 322 -3.76 -12.40 15.00
N TRP A 323 -3.12 -11.62 14.12
CA TRP A 323 -1.67 -11.67 13.95
C TRP A 323 -0.93 -11.15 15.18
N LEU A 324 -1.37 -10.05 15.78
CA LEU A 324 -0.72 -9.51 16.98
C LEU A 324 -0.82 -10.46 18.18
N ALA A 325 -1.97 -11.14 18.35
CA ALA A 325 -2.19 -12.13 19.39
C ALA A 325 -1.32 -13.37 19.16
N PHE A 326 -1.27 -13.88 17.93
CA PHE A 326 -0.38 -14.98 17.57
C PHE A 326 1.09 -14.62 17.83
N LYS A 327 1.52 -13.44 17.38
CA LYS A 327 2.86 -12.92 17.61
C LYS A 327 3.18 -12.76 19.11
N ALA A 328 2.22 -12.37 19.94
CA ALA A 328 2.40 -12.23 21.38
C ALA A 328 2.59 -13.57 22.10
N ALA A 329 2.11 -14.68 21.50
CA ALA A 329 2.33 -16.03 22.01
C ALA A 329 3.68 -16.62 21.61
N LEU A 330 4.36 -16.04 20.62
CA LEU A 330 5.71 -16.46 20.23
C LEU A 330 6.73 -16.07 21.32
N PRO A 331 7.83 -16.83 21.48
CA PRO A 331 8.89 -16.45 22.39
C PRO A 331 9.39 -15.04 22.09
N ARG A 332 9.67 -14.28 23.15
CA ARG A 332 10.37 -12.99 23.02
C ARG A 332 11.79 -13.28 22.59
N LEU A 333 12.02 -13.29 21.30
CA LEU A 333 13.37 -13.39 20.77
C LEU A 333 14.09 -12.05 20.99
N SER A 334 15.34 -12.11 21.43
CA SER A 334 16.14 -10.96 21.85
C SER A 334 16.29 -9.90 20.76
N GLU A 335 16.29 -8.63 21.18
CA GLU A 335 16.53 -7.40 20.40
C GLU A 335 15.63 -7.19 19.18
N SER A 336 14.41 -6.67 19.43
CA SER A 336 13.66 -6.02 18.35
C SER A 336 14.22 -4.62 18.11
N LEU A 337 14.12 -4.09 16.88
CA LEU A 337 14.57 -2.72 16.54
C LEU A 337 14.01 -1.61 17.46
N VAL A 338 12.97 -1.93 18.22
CA VAL A 338 12.26 -1.01 19.09
C VAL A 338 12.02 -1.60 20.50
N SER A 339 12.81 -2.59 20.93
CA SER A 339 12.61 -3.23 22.25
C SER A 339 12.74 -2.22 23.40
N ASP A 340 13.53 -1.17 23.19
CA ASP A 340 13.74 -0.09 24.15
C ASP A 340 12.94 1.18 23.80
N PHE A 341 11.83 1.05 23.07
CA PHE A 341 10.99 2.20 22.75
C PHE A 341 10.46 2.84 24.04
N SER A 342 11.03 3.98 24.38
CA SER A 342 10.60 4.80 25.50
C SER A 342 10.83 6.26 25.16
N ALA A 343 10.06 7.14 25.79
CA ALA A 343 10.30 8.58 25.69
C ALA A 343 11.73 8.92 26.12
N ALA A 344 12.24 8.28 27.18
CA ALA A 344 13.60 8.43 27.66
C ALA A 344 14.64 8.07 26.57
N ALA A 345 14.47 6.94 25.88
CA ALA A 345 15.36 6.53 24.79
C ALA A 345 15.34 7.50 23.61
N VAL A 346 14.19 8.10 23.29
CA VAL A 346 14.12 9.15 22.25
C VAL A 346 14.91 10.38 22.68
N PHE A 347 14.67 10.88 23.89
CA PHE A 347 15.35 12.08 24.40
C PHE A 347 16.85 11.88 24.56
N SER A 348 17.28 10.69 24.99
CA SER A 348 18.69 10.37 25.16
C SER A 348 19.47 10.25 23.85
N ASN A 349 18.78 10.12 22.71
CA ASN A 349 19.39 9.93 21.39
C ASN A 349 19.11 11.11 20.44
N LEU A 350 18.64 12.26 20.94
CA LEU A 350 18.37 13.45 20.12
C LEU A 350 19.63 14.01 19.43
N ASP A 351 20.80 13.75 20.01
CA ASP A 351 22.11 14.07 19.44
C ASP A 351 22.39 13.35 18.10
N ARG A 352 21.68 12.24 17.81
CA ARG A 352 21.74 11.56 16.51
C ARG A 352 21.02 12.33 15.39
N LEU A 353 20.09 13.22 15.72
CA LEU A 353 19.23 13.87 14.73
C LEU A 353 19.99 14.65 13.64
N PRO A 354 21.04 15.45 13.95
CA PRO A 354 21.85 16.11 12.92
C PRO A 354 22.49 15.13 11.94
N PHE A 355 22.99 13.99 12.42
CA PHE A 355 23.55 12.94 11.55
C PHE A 355 22.49 12.32 10.65
N ILE A 356 21.32 11.99 11.22
CA ILE A 356 20.18 11.43 10.48
C ILE A 356 19.78 12.40 9.35
N VAL A 357 19.56 13.67 9.68
CA VAL A 357 19.15 14.70 8.72
C VAL A 357 20.23 14.90 7.64
N LYS A 358 21.49 15.03 8.03
CA LYS A 358 22.64 15.19 7.10
C LYS A 358 22.77 14.01 6.14
N THR A 359 22.39 12.81 6.56
CA THR A 359 22.48 11.59 5.74
C THR A 359 21.23 11.41 4.86
N ILE A 360 20.05 11.65 5.41
CA ILE A 360 18.77 11.40 4.73
C ILE A 360 18.45 12.46 3.67
N VAL A 361 18.64 13.74 3.99
CA VAL A 361 18.23 14.83 3.10
C VAL A 361 18.89 14.71 1.71
N PRO A 362 20.23 14.53 1.57
CA PRO A 362 20.84 14.36 0.26
C PRO A 362 20.31 13.16 -0.52
N LYS A 363 19.96 12.06 0.16
CA LYS A 363 19.39 10.87 -0.48
C LYS A 363 18.05 11.16 -1.14
N LEU A 364 17.18 11.94 -0.49
CA LEU A 364 15.88 12.32 -1.04
C LEU A 364 16.01 13.10 -2.36
N PHE A 365 17.07 13.89 -2.51
CA PHE A 365 17.32 14.69 -3.71
C PHE A 365 18.27 14.02 -4.71
N THR A 366 18.53 12.71 -4.57
CA THR A 366 19.38 11.98 -5.52
C THR A 366 18.59 11.63 -6.79
N ALA A 367 18.93 12.29 -7.91
CA ALA A 367 18.20 12.20 -9.17
C ALA A 367 18.14 10.76 -9.73
N ASN A 368 19.21 9.99 -9.64
CA ASN A 368 19.21 8.59 -10.12
C ASN A 368 18.36 7.63 -9.26
N LYS A 369 17.82 8.08 -8.12
CA LYS A 369 16.92 7.29 -7.25
C LYS A 369 15.48 7.79 -7.32
N TYR A 370 15.29 9.10 -7.27
CA TYR A 370 13.97 9.72 -7.11
C TYR A 370 13.62 10.73 -8.21
N HIS A 371 14.44 10.86 -9.26
CA HIS A 371 14.36 11.95 -10.23
C HIS A 371 14.28 13.31 -9.51
N ILE A 372 13.32 14.16 -9.90
CA ILE A 372 13.02 15.45 -9.28
C ILE A 372 11.82 15.37 -8.31
N SER A 373 11.38 14.18 -7.91
CA SER A 373 10.10 13.99 -7.18
C SER A 373 10.05 14.80 -5.88
N TRP A 374 11.08 14.69 -5.04
CA TRP A 374 11.14 15.39 -3.76
C TRP A 374 11.36 16.90 -3.93
N ALA A 375 12.07 17.32 -4.98
CA ALA A 375 12.21 18.74 -5.34
C ALA A 375 10.87 19.34 -5.77
N LEU A 376 10.12 18.67 -6.64
CA LEU A 376 8.78 19.07 -7.05
C LEU A 376 7.81 19.13 -5.87
N TYR A 377 7.89 18.17 -4.96
CA TYR A 377 7.11 18.18 -3.73
C TYR A 377 7.45 19.37 -2.83
N ALA A 378 8.75 19.63 -2.60
CA ALA A 378 9.17 20.75 -1.76
C ALA A 378 8.72 22.08 -2.36
N VAL A 379 9.00 22.32 -3.64
CA VAL A 379 8.59 23.56 -4.34
C VAL A 379 7.07 23.68 -4.38
N GLY A 380 6.35 22.61 -4.75
CA GLY A 380 4.88 22.60 -4.80
C GLY A 380 4.24 22.89 -3.46
N THR A 381 4.81 22.37 -2.36
CA THR A 381 4.36 22.64 -1.00
C THR A 381 4.62 24.09 -0.59
N LEU A 382 5.82 24.61 -0.86
CA LEU A 382 6.20 25.99 -0.53
C LEU A 382 5.33 27.00 -1.26
N VAL A 383 5.19 26.88 -2.58
CA VAL A 383 4.36 27.79 -3.40
C VAL A 383 2.88 27.71 -3.01
N SER A 384 2.42 26.54 -2.57
CA SER A 384 1.02 26.29 -2.24
C SER A 384 0.73 26.32 -0.74
N TYR A 385 1.64 26.86 0.08
CA TYR A 385 1.52 26.85 1.54
C TYR A 385 0.23 27.51 2.04
N ARG A 386 -0.22 28.59 1.39
CA ARG A 386 -1.49 29.25 1.72
C ARG A 386 -2.70 28.33 1.46
N SER A 387 -2.65 27.53 0.39
CA SER A 387 -3.69 26.55 0.07
C SER A 387 -3.67 25.40 1.07
N LEU A 388 -2.48 24.91 1.45
CA LEU A 388 -2.33 23.88 2.48
C LEU A 388 -3.05 24.26 3.79
N ARG A 389 -2.92 25.51 4.23
CA ARG A 389 -3.60 25.99 5.46
C ARG A 389 -5.12 26.09 5.35
N LYS A 390 -5.65 26.28 4.14
CA LYS A 390 -7.08 26.49 3.90
C LYS A 390 -7.82 25.23 3.42
N ASN A 391 -7.10 24.30 2.80
CA ASN A 391 -7.65 23.09 2.21
C ASN A 391 -7.39 21.89 3.13
N GLY A 392 -8.43 21.45 3.85
CA GLY A 392 -8.35 20.33 4.77
C GLY A 392 -7.91 19.01 4.11
N GLU A 393 -8.22 18.79 2.83
CA GLU A 393 -7.77 17.61 2.09
C GLU A 393 -6.27 17.63 1.85
N TYR A 394 -5.73 18.79 1.46
CA TYR A 394 -4.30 18.93 1.27
C TYR A 394 -3.54 18.79 2.60
N ALA A 395 -4.07 19.41 3.67
CA ALA A 395 -3.54 19.27 5.02
C ALA A 395 -3.56 17.81 5.50
N PHE A 396 -4.60 17.06 5.16
CA PHE A 396 -4.70 15.63 5.49
C PHE A 396 -3.59 14.80 4.85
N VAL A 397 -3.36 14.93 3.53
CA VAL A 397 -2.28 14.18 2.85
C VAL A 397 -0.90 14.56 3.40
N GLN A 398 -0.67 15.84 3.65
CA GLN A 398 0.58 16.32 4.25
C GLN A 398 0.78 15.78 5.67
N ALA A 399 -0.27 15.78 6.49
CA ALA A 399 -0.21 15.22 7.84
C ALA A 399 0.13 13.74 7.82
N LEU A 400 -0.51 12.94 6.95
CA LEU A 400 -0.17 11.53 6.77
C LEU A 400 1.30 11.32 6.40
N LEU A 401 1.78 12.07 5.41
CA LEU A 401 3.17 11.98 4.94
C LEU A 401 4.15 12.30 6.07
N TRP A 402 3.98 13.42 6.75
CA TRP A 402 4.93 13.87 7.77
C TRP A 402 4.87 13.06 9.05
N ILE A 403 3.69 12.62 9.51
CA ILE A 403 3.59 11.74 10.67
C ILE A 403 4.29 10.40 10.38
N GLN A 404 4.03 9.78 9.22
CA GLN A 404 4.69 8.52 8.87
C GLN A 404 6.19 8.68 8.66
N PHE A 405 6.63 9.76 8.00
CA PHE A 405 8.05 10.08 7.87
C PHE A 405 8.71 10.27 9.24
N SER A 406 8.01 10.91 10.19
CA SER A 406 8.49 11.11 11.55
C SER A 406 8.64 9.77 12.30
N PHE A 407 7.74 8.81 12.09
CA PHE A 407 7.92 7.45 12.61
C PHE A 407 9.18 6.77 12.07
N TYR A 408 9.55 6.97 10.80
CA TYR A 408 10.81 6.45 10.26
C TYR A 408 12.03 7.08 10.94
N ILE A 409 12.00 8.40 11.17
CA ILE A 409 13.06 9.10 11.90
C ILE A 409 13.13 8.60 13.35
N LEU A 410 11.99 8.40 14.01
CA LEU A 410 11.93 7.87 15.37
C LEU A 410 12.59 6.49 15.48
N VAL A 411 12.38 5.59 14.51
CA VAL A 411 13.06 4.29 14.47
C VAL A 411 14.59 4.46 14.41
N TYR A 412 15.09 5.40 13.60
CA TYR A 412 16.54 5.66 13.54
C TYR A 412 17.10 6.32 14.80
N LEU A 413 16.29 7.06 15.55
CA LEU A 413 16.71 7.63 16.83
C LEU A 413 16.90 6.54 17.89
N VAL A 414 15.99 5.57 17.97
CA VAL A 414 15.97 4.57 19.05
C VAL A 414 16.64 3.24 18.68
N THR A 415 16.99 3.02 17.42
CA THR A 415 17.57 1.74 16.98
C THR A 415 18.91 1.47 17.68
N PRO A 416 19.16 0.23 18.15
CA PRO A 416 20.45 -0.16 18.69
C PRO A 416 21.51 -0.40 17.59
N LEU A 417 21.09 -0.48 16.33
CA LEU A 417 21.98 -0.77 15.20
C LEU A 417 22.87 0.43 14.85
N GLU A 418 24.00 0.14 14.20
CA GLU A 418 24.86 1.17 13.61
C GLU A 418 24.07 2.01 12.60
N LEU A 419 24.00 3.32 12.87
CA LEU A 419 23.05 4.22 12.27
C LEU A 419 23.27 4.41 10.76
N LYS A 420 24.52 4.50 10.33
CA LYS A 420 24.86 4.70 8.91
C LYS A 420 24.44 3.50 8.08
N SER A 421 24.85 2.30 8.48
CA SER A 421 24.52 1.03 7.83
C SER A 421 23.01 0.81 7.79
N ASN A 422 22.31 1.10 8.90
CA ASN A 422 20.86 0.98 8.96
C ASN A 422 20.17 1.96 7.98
N ILE A 423 20.59 3.23 7.94
CA ILE A 423 20.07 4.20 6.96
C ILE A 423 20.44 3.82 5.52
N ASP A 424 21.63 3.28 5.27
CA ASP A 424 22.10 2.87 3.95
C ASP A 424 21.30 1.70 3.36
N THR A 425 20.87 0.78 4.21
CA THR A 425 20.15 -0.43 3.78
C THR A 425 18.63 -0.28 3.78
N SER A 426 18.06 0.54 4.66
CA SER A 426 16.60 0.60 4.84
C SER A 426 15.93 1.85 4.26
N PHE A 427 16.60 3.01 4.25
CA PHE A 427 15.93 4.29 4.01
C PHE A 427 15.27 4.37 2.64
N ASP A 428 15.96 3.90 1.60
CA ASP A 428 15.43 3.93 0.23
C ASP A 428 14.19 3.04 0.06
N ARG A 429 14.00 2.03 0.92
CA ARG A 429 12.81 1.17 0.92
C ARG A 429 11.64 1.84 1.64
N LEU A 430 11.92 2.51 2.76
CA LEU A 430 10.92 3.24 3.54
C LEU A 430 10.30 4.40 2.75
N THR A 431 11.10 5.13 1.97
CA THR A 431 10.62 6.27 1.17
C THR A 431 9.72 5.85 0.01
N ILE A 432 9.91 4.66 -0.57
CA ILE A 432 9.06 4.14 -1.65
C ILE A 432 7.60 4.05 -1.18
N GLN A 433 7.38 3.65 0.08
CA GLN A 433 6.05 3.57 0.68
C GLN A 433 5.30 4.91 0.68
N LEU A 434 6.04 6.03 0.72
CA LEU A 434 5.50 7.39 0.77
C LEU A 434 5.37 8.06 -0.60
N LEU A 435 6.07 7.59 -1.64
CA LEU A 435 6.10 8.25 -2.94
C LEU A 435 4.70 8.51 -3.54
N PRO A 436 3.73 7.59 -3.50
CA PRO A 436 2.39 7.89 -4.00
C PRO A 436 1.73 9.08 -3.28
N LEU A 437 1.97 9.24 -1.97
CA LEU A 437 1.45 10.36 -1.18
C LEU A 437 2.21 11.66 -1.51
N VAL A 438 3.52 11.58 -1.76
CA VAL A 438 4.32 12.71 -2.27
C VAL A 438 3.71 13.24 -3.57
N TYR A 439 3.38 12.35 -4.50
CA TYR A 439 2.77 12.72 -5.78
C TYR A 439 1.33 13.23 -5.64
N LEU A 440 0.53 12.72 -4.69
CA LEU A 440 -0.77 13.30 -4.36
C LEU A 440 -0.63 14.71 -3.80
N SER A 441 0.36 14.97 -2.94
CA SER A 441 0.69 16.32 -2.46
C SER A 441 1.11 17.24 -3.61
N ILE A 442 1.90 16.76 -4.57
CA ILE A 442 2.23 17.51 -5.79
C ILE A 442 0.96 17.85 -6.58
N ALA A 443 0.01 16.92 -6.72
CA ALA A 443 -1.25 17.17 -7.40
C ALA A 443 -2.07 18.30 -6.74
N PHE A 444 -2.14 18.32 -5.40
CA PHE A 444 -2.79 19.41 -4.67
C PHE A 444 -2.05 20.74 -4.84
N GLY A 445 -0.72 20.74 -4.74
CA GLY A 445 0.09 21.94 -4.97
C GLY A 445 -0.09 22.50 -6.38
N TRP A 446 -0.11 21.62 -7.38
CA TRP A 446 -0.39 22.00 -8.77
C TRP A 446 -1.75 22.68 -8.92
N ARG A 447 -2.82 22.06 -8.39
CA ARG A 447 -4.17 22.65 -8.41
C ARG A 447 -4.19 24.04 -7.76
N ALA A 448 -3.54 24.19 -6.60
CA ALA A 448 -3.49 25.45 -5.88
C ALA A 448 -2.80 26.57 -6.68
N PHE A 449 -1.68 26.25 -7.32
CA PHE A 449 -0.91 27.21 -8.12
C PHE A 449 -1.72 27.75 -9.31
N PHE A 450 -2.33 26.88 -10.11
CA PHE A 450 -3.11 27.31 -11.27
C PHE A 450 -4.46 27.97 -10.93
N ASN A 451 -5.03 27.65 -9.78
CA ASN A 451 -6.21 28.37 -9.28
C ASN A 451 -5.86 29.80 -8.87
N ALA A 452 -4.67 30.02 -8.30
CA ALA A 452 -4.22 31.35 -7.87
C ALA A 452 -3.89 32.28 -9.06
N SER A 453 -3.45 31.72 -10.19
CA SER A 453 -3.10 32.49 -11.39
C SER A 453 -4.30 32.85 -12.28
N GLY A 454 -5.53 32.45 -11.93
CA GLY A 454 -6.74 32.68 -12.73
C GLY A 454 -6.84 31.83 -14.02
N ALA A 455 -5.76 31.16 -14.42
CA ALA A 455 -5.68 30.31 -15.62
C ALA A 455 -6.46 28.99 -15.50
N GLY A 456 -7.00 28.67 -14.32
CA GLY A 456 -7.72 27.41 -14.05
C GLY A 456 -9.22 27.41 -14.38
N ARG A 457 -9.82 28.52 -14.82
CA ARG A 457 -11.28 28.63 -15.01
C ARG A 457 -11.82 27.95 -16.28
N ASP A 458 -10.97 27.59 -17.25
CA ASP A 458 -11.45 27.14 -18.57
C ASP A 458 -11.64 25.62 -18.71
N GLY A 459 -11.35 24.81 -17.69
CA GLY A 459 -11.29 23.34 -17.83
C GLY A 459 -12.14 22.51 -16.87
N LEU A 460 -12.68 23.11 -15.81
CA LEU A 460 -13.60 22.44 -14.88
C LEU A 460 -14.94 23.14 -15.03
N ALA A 461 -15.84 22.51 -15.80
CA ALA A 461 -17.19 23.02 -15.99
C ALA A 461 -17.78 23.40 -14.62
N PRO A 462 -18.42 24.58 -14.51
CA PRO A 462 -18.99 25.04 -13.25
C PRO A 462 -19.89 23.94 -12.69
N GLU A 463 -19.65 23.57 -11.44
CA GLU A 463 -20.60 22.78 -10.67
C GLU A 463 -21.89 23.60 -10.67
N THR A 464 -22.85 23.20 -11.51
CA THR A 464 -24.21 23.67 -11.42
C THR A 464 -24.70 23.24 -10.04
N GLU A 465 -24.85 24.21 -9.14
CA GLU A 465 -25.57 24.06 -7.88
C GLU A 465 -26.92 23.38 -8.18
N ARG A 466 -27.12 22.18 -7.65
CA ARG A 466 -28.39 21.46 -7.60
C ARG A 466 -28.65 21.03 -6.18
#